data_AF-A0A8A4TQJ8-F1
#
_entry.id   AF-A0A8A4TQJ8-F1
#
_cell.length_a   1.000
_cell.length_b   1.000
_cell.length_c   1.000
_cell.angle_alpha   90.00
_cell.angle_beta   90.00
_cell.angle_gamma   90.00
#
_symmetry.space_group_name_H-M   'P 1'
#
loop_
_entity.id
_entity.type
_entity.pdbx_description
1 polymer ?
#
loop_
_entity_poly.entity_id
_entity_poly.type
_entity_poly.pdbx_seq_one_letter_code
_entity_poly.pdbx_strand_id
1 'polypeptide(L)'
;MSFRRRTYPEVLENLLTAMTRGVAAESHGFPPEHDPGDGTWHHHLLKPEVAHVVSVHGAVHGEPHRFGEGTDYELVDSRTLVWTGKGALPDRGTLFQVCYYPQTALPVLTDLQTGSVVRTINETVALEVARLYAQLEAVYHAGFIDHAAGAELEKVVALLGVARIPEGRATGDLLFTRARGTTGNITISAGTRVITEDGRVEYETVGAATMAAGQSGIRVEARDLETNEGLPADSLTVLPAPIEGIAGVTNPEPTTGSTRAETDGELRTRAKHFLHGSERATLGALHQVFARQGVKAEIEEDTGEPGLVRVIPFGEHIDPDTYQRLVTAVAEVRPAGIRVELGEVVVPRAVDLSLLLTTDETATAQTLRNLQAAVRDAVKAYFEELPIRATGSLNRLTGAILAVDGVQDVRIVRADWEVDGSAVSVLDRQQGVLAIQGSPTRLGELNIADPNLPTTLDVVIGVPNGTTPPDPEAQTQALTAALTALNAANATEQPPASSVGFLELLRTLVLPDIVDMSAADETTIQPYRVRFTVAQVSGVTRVLVAGADAYEWTPFERLTLGLVQLEEVTE
;
A
#
# COMPACT_ATOMS: atom_id res chain seq x y z
N MET A 1 -14.05 -18.13 -24.74
CA MET A 1 -13.05 -17.77 -25.76
C MET A 1 -12.48 -16.41 -25.36
N SER A 2 -11.26 -16.37 -24.82
CA SER A 2 -10.55 -15.10 -24.63
C SER A 2 -10.13 -14.57 -26.00
N PHE A 3 -10.33 -13.28 -26.26
CA PHE A 3 -9.82 -12.65 -27.48
C PHE A 3 -8.30 -12.50 -27.37
N ARG A 4 -7.55 -12.95 -28.38
CA ARG A 4 -6.11 -12.73 -28.51
C ARG A 4 -5.85 -11.89 -29.74
N ARG A 5 -5.14 -10.76 -29.57
CA ARG A 5 -4.69 -9.97 -30.70
C ARG A 5 -3.65 -10.74 -31.51
N ARG A 6 -3.85 -10.76 -32.82
CA ARG A 6 -2.83 -11.25 -33.77
C ARG A 6 -1.94 -10.11 -34.19
N THR A 7 -0.63 -10.31 -34.06
CA THR A 7 0.36 -9.30 -34.42
C THR A 7 0.58 -9.24 -35.93
N TYR A 8 1.17 -8.16 -36.42
CA TYR A 8 1.50 -8.03 -37.84
C TYR A 8 2.35 -9.20 -38.38
N PRO A 9 3.44 -9.64 -37.72
CA PRO A 9 4.22 -10.79 -38.18
C PRO A 9 3.40 -12.07 -38.26
N GLU A 10 2.56 -12.33 -37.26
CA GLU A 10 1.68 -13.51 -37.23
C GLU A 10 0.69 -13.51 -38.41
N VAL A 11 0.03 -12.37 -38.64
CA VAL A 11 -0.93 -12.24 -39.76
C VAL A 11 -0.22 -12.38 -41.11
N LEU A 12 0.96 -11.79 -41.26
CA LEU A 12 1.74 -11.88 -42.49
C LEU A 12 2.15 -13.33 -42.78
N GLU A 13 2.67 -14.04 -41.78
CA GLU A 13 3.04 -15.46 -41.91
C GLU A 13 1.82 -16.29 -42.31
N ASN A 14 0.67 -16.09 -41.66
CA ASN A 14 -0.57 -16.78 -42.02
C ASN A 14 -0.96 -16.58 -43.49
N LEU A 15 -0.91 -15.32 -43.98
CA LEU A 15 -1.24 -15.00 -45.37
C LEU A 15 -0.24 -15.61 -46.36
N LEU A 16 1.06 -15.46 -46.10
CA LEU A 16 2.11 -15.99 -46.98
C LEU A 16 2.06 -17.52 -47.04
N THR A 17 1.90 -18.20 -45.89
CA THR A 17 1.77 -19.65 -45.82
C THR A 17 0.52 -20.13 -46.55
N ALA A 18 -0.63 -19.46 -46.38
CA ALA A 18 -1.86 -19.83 -47.08
C ALA A 18 -1.72 -19.67 -48.61
N MET A 19 -1.15 -18.57 -49.08
CA MET A 19 -1.01 -18.28 -50.52
C MET A 19 -0.05 -19.23 -51.24
N THR A 20 0.91 -19.79 -50.53
CA THR A 20 1.91 -20.74 -51.06
C THR A 20 1.54 -22.20 -50.80
N ARG A 21 0.27 -22.47 -50.49
CA ARG A 21 -0.28 -23.82 -50.25
C ARG A 21 0.30 -24.54 -49.03
N GLY A 22 0.83 -23.80 -48.06
CA GLY A 22 1.03 -24.32 -46.71
C GLY A 22 -0.28 -24.43 -45.93
N VAL A 23 -0.20 -24.96 -44.72
CA VAL A 23 -1.29 -24.94 -43.75
C VAL A 23 -1.07 -23.73 -42.85
N ALA A 24 -2.01 -22.79 -42.85
CA ALA A 24 -1.94 -21.57 -42.07
C ALA A 24 -2.92 -21.60 -40.89
N ALA A 25 -2.45 -21.17 -39.73
CA ALA A 25 -3.22 -21.00 -38.50
C ALA A 25 -4.02 -22.25 -38.05
N GLU A 26 -3.46 -23.45 -38.22
CA GLU A 26 -4.04 -24.68 -37.66
C GLU A 26 -4.11 -24.55 -36.14
N SER A 27 -5.31 -24.64 -35.57
CA SER A 27 -5.54 -24.28 -34.17
C SER A 27 -5.65 -25.53 -33.30
N HIS A 28 -4.94 -25.54 -32.18
CA HIS A 28 -4.95 -26.60 -31.18
C HIS A 28 -5.21 -26.01 -29.79
N GLY A 29 -6.02 -26.71 -28.98
CA GLY A 29 -6.20 -26.36 -27.57
C GLY A 29 -5.04 -26.86 -26.72
N PHE A 30 -4.69 -26.08 -25.69
CA PHE A 30 -3.66 -26.44 -24.71
C PHE A 30 -4.23 -26.44 -23.28
N PRO A 31 -3.98 -27.46 -22.45
CA PRO A 31 -3.37 -28.74 -22.80
C PRO A 31 -4.24 -29.57 -23.78
N PRO A 32 -3.69 -30.60 -24.43
CA PRO A 32 -4.48 -31.55 -25.22
C PRO A 32 -5.55 -32.26 -24.37
N GLU A 33 -6.62 -32.74 -25.00
CA GLU A 33 -7.74 -33.41 -24.31
C GLU A 33 -7.30 -34.64 -23.49
N HIS A 34 -6.24 -35.33 -23.94
CA HIS A 34 -5.60 -36.41 -23.20
C HIS A 34 -4.21 -35.93 -22.75
N ASP A 35 -4.13 -35.44 -21.50
CA ASP A 35 -2.86 -35.04 -20.86
C ASP A 35 -2.19 -36.29 -20.26
N PRO A 36 -1.03 -36.75 -20.78
CA PRO A 36 -0.33 -37.92 -20.24
C PRO A 36 0.26 -37.68 -18.84
N GLY A 37 0.33 -36.43 -18.36
CA GLY A 37 0.82 -36.10 -17.03
C GLY A 37 2.32 -36.32 -16.83
N ASP A 38 3.06 -36.58 -17.90
CA ASP A 38 4.51 -36.83 -17.90
C ASP A 38 5.34 -35.55 -18.13
N GLY A 39 4.68 -34.39 -18.19
CA GLY A 39 5.30 -33.10 -18.47
C GLY A 39 5.55 -32.82 -19.95
N THR A 40 5.01 -33.66 -20.85
CA THR A 40 5.02 -33.44 -22.30
C THR A 40 3.62 -33.40 -22.87
N TRP A 41 3.40 -32.54 -23.87
CA TRP A 41 2.09 -32.40 -24.50
C TRP A 41 2.20 -32.57 -26.00
N HIS A 42 1.45 -33.54 -26.54
CA HIS A 42 1.56 -34.00 -27.93
C HIS A 42 0.36 -33.52 -28.75
N HIS A 43 0.63 -32.86 -29.87
CA HIS A 43 -0.38 -32.35 -30.79
C HIS A 43 -0.12 -32.85 -32.21
N HIS A 44 -0.99 -33.72 -32.71
CA HIS A 44 -0.91 -34.20 -34.09
C HIS A 44 -1.35 -33.12 -35.07
N LEU A 45 -0.49 -32.82 -36.03
CA LEU A 45 -0.81 -31.89 -37.12
C LEU A 45 -1.69 -32.57 -38.17
N LEU A 46 -2.64 -31.83 -38.73
CA LEU A 46 -3.68 -32.37 -39.62
C LEU A 46 -3.15 -32.84 -40.98
N LYS A 47 -2.01 -32.31 -41.48
CA LYS A 47 -1.43 -32.66 -42.79
C LYS A 47 0.05 -33.08 -42.72
N PRO A 48 0.35 -34.26 -42.15
CA PRO A 48 1.68 -34.84 -42.23
C PRO A 48 1.97 -35.45 -43.61
N GLU A 49 3.23 -35.72 -43.98
CA GLU A 49 4.46 -35.35 -43.27
C GLU A 49 4.76 -33.87 -43.44
N VAL A 50 5.17 -33.21 -42.36
CA VAL A 50 5.55 -31.80 -42.32
C VAL A 50 6.99 -31.66 -42.79
N ALA A 51 7.21 -30.83 -43.81
CA ALA A 51 8.55 -30.52 -44.30
C ALA A 51 9.25 -29.47 -43.44
N HIS A 52 8.50 -28.45 -42.99
CA HIS A 52 9.04 -27.35 -42.20
C HIS A 52 7.90 -26.59 -41.49
N VAL A 53 8.08 -26.29 -40.20
CA VAL A 53 7.18 -25.43 -39.42
C VAL A 53 7.60 -23.97 -39.59
N VAL A 54 6.68 -23.12 -40.05
CA VAL A 54 6.92 -21.69 -40.27
C VAL A 54 6.86 -20.93 -38.95
N SER A 55 5.81 -21.17 -38.17
CA SER A 55 5.63 -20.51 -36.88
C SER A 55 4.60 -21.21 -36.02
N VAL A 56 4.74 -21.01 -34.71
CA VAL A 56 3.77 -21.41 -33.70
C VAL A 56 3.50 -20.19 -32.84
N HIS A 57 2.26 -19.73 -32.80
CA HIS A 57 1.83 -18.55 -32.06
C HIS A 57 0.74 -18.90 -31.06
N GLY A 58 0.75 -18.28 -29.89
CA GLY A 58 -0.27 -18.47 -28.86
C GLY A 58 -0.25 -17.33 -27.86
N ALA A 59 -0.69 -17.59 -26.64
CA ALA A 59 -0.64 -16.65 -25.52
C ALA A 59 0.24 -17.20 -24.40
N VAL A 60 1.01 -16.32 -23.77
CA VAL A 60 1.76 -16.57 -22.54
C VAL A 60 1.46 -15.42 -21.58
N HIS A 61 0.91 -15.72 -20.41
CA HIS A 61 0.42 -14.71 -19.45
C HIS A 61 -0.59 -13.71 -20.05
N GLY A 62 -1.42 -14.18 -20.99
CA GLY A 62 -2.41 -13.37 -21.69
C GLY A 62 -1.87 -12.58 -22.89
N GLU A 63 -0.54 -12.53 -23.09
CA GLU A 63 0.09 -11.76 -24.15
C GLU A 63 0.41 -12.62 -25.39
N PRO A 64 0.28 -12.09 -26.61
CA PRO A 64 0.66 -12.80 -27.83
C PRO A 64 2.15 -13.20 -27.82
N HIS A 65 2.43 -14.48 -28.03
CA HIS A 65 3.78 -15.02 -28.00
C HIS A 65 4.06 -15.93 -29.21
N ARG A 66 5.29 -15.86 -29.74
CA ARG A 66 5.80 -16.77 -30.78
C ARG A 66 6.74 -17.77 -30.13
N PHE A 67 6.42 -19.06 -30.25
CA PHE A 67 7.21 -20.13 -29.67
C PHE A 67 8.34 -20.56 -30.60
N GLY A 68 9.50 -20.91 -30.03
CA GLY A 68 10.69 -21.36 -30.73
C GLY A 68 10.81 -22.89 -30.79
N GLU A 69 11.11 -23.41 -31.98
CA GLU A 69 11.46 -24.83 -32.17
C GLU A 69 12.80 -25.15 -31.47
N GLY A 70 12.89 -26.28 -30.79
CA GLY A 70 14.05 -26.72 -30.00
C GLY A 70 14.22 -26.00 -28.65
N THR A 71 13.43 -24.94 -28.39
CA THR A 71 13.40 -24.22 -27.10
C THR A 71 12.10 -24.50 -26.36
N ASP A 72 10.97 -24.26 -27.01
CA ASP A 72 9.63 -24.38 -26.41
C ASP A 72 8.92 -25.66 -26.85
N TYR A 73 9.05 -26.01 -28.13
CA TYR A 73 8.48 -27.23 -28.72
C TYR A 73 9.46 -27.94 -29.66
N GLU A 74 9.19 -29.19 -29.96
CA GLU A 74 9.90 -29.97 -30.99
C GLU A 74 8.90 -30.64 -31.95
N LEU A 75 9.26 -30.74 -33.23
CA LEU A 75 8.50 -31.54 -34.19
C LEU A 75 9.07 -32.97 -34.24
N VAL A 76 8.26 -33.94 -33.81
CA VAL A 76 8.62 -35.36 -33.77
C VAL A 76 7.96 -36.12 -34.92
N ASP A 77 8.72 -37.01 -35.57
CA ASP A 77 8.30 -37.85 -36.70
C ASP A 77 7.65 -37.08 -37.86
N SER A 78 8.01 -35.80 -38.05
CA SER A 78 7.43 -34.92 -39.06
C SER A 78 5.89 -34.85 -39.00
N ARG A 79 5.29 -35.04 -37.82
CA ARG A 79 3.82 -35.14 -37.68
C ARG A 79 3.28 -34.57 -36.37
N THR A 80 4.04 -34.69 -35.29
CA THR A 80 3.53 -34.35 -33.96
C THR A 80 4.36 -33.21 -33.38
N LEU A 81 3.69 -32.13 -32.99
CA LEU A 81 4.30 -31.06 -32.23
C LEU A 81 4.27 -31.43 -30.74
N VAL A 82 5.43 -31.46 -30.11
CA VAL A 82 5.61 -31.88 -28.72
C VAL A 82 6.16 -30.72 -27.90
N TRP A 83 5.41 -30.32 -26.87
CA TRP A 83 5.88 -29.37 -25.87
C TRP A 83 6.68 -30.11 -24.79
N THR A 84 7.90 -29.66 -24.50
CA THR A 84 8.84 -30.38 -23.62
C THR A 84 8.82 -29.93 -22.16
N GLY A 85 8.02 -28.90 -21.84
CA GLY A 85 7.89 -28.32 -20.49
C GLY A 85 9.11 -27.55 -19.99
N LYS A 86 10.20 -27.52 -20.77
CA LYS A 86 11.45 -26.82 -20.42
C LYS A 86 11.46 -25.34 -20.83
N GLY A 87 10.68 -24.99 -21.85
CA GLY A 87 10.54 -23.62 -22.36
C GLY A 87 9.19 -22.99 -22.01
N ALA A 88 8.81 -21.94 -22.73
CA ALA A 88 7.52 -21.29 -22.59
C ALA A 88 6.40 -22.24 -23.07
N LEU A 89 5.30 -22.29 -22.32
CA LEU A 89 4.11 -23.07 -22.66
C LEU A 89 2.95 -22.13 -22.98
N PRO A 90 2.05 -22.52 -23.89
CA PRO A 90 0.80 -21.79 -24.07
C PRO A 90 -0.01 -21.74 -22.76
N ASP A 91 -0.73 -20.65 -22.55
CA ASP A 91 -1.63 -20.53 -21.40
C ASP A 91 -2.68 -21.65 -21.42
N ARG A 92 -2.87 -22.32 -20.27
CA ARG A 92 -3.86 -23.41 -20.16
C ARG A 92 -5.27 -22.89 -20.44
N GLY A 93 -6.05 -23.67 -21.18
CA GLY A 93 -7.40 -23.31 -21.63
C GLY A 93 -7.43 -22.39 -22.85
N THR A 94 -6.28 -22.11 -23.47
CA THR A 94 -6.20 -21.27 -24.68
C THR A 94 -5.91 -22.09 -25.93
N LEU A 95 -6.01 -21.43 -27.10
CA LEU A 95 -5.65 -22.00 -28.38
C LEU A 95 -4.29 -21.46 -28.82
N PHE A 96 -3.43 -22.34 -29.33
CA PHE A 96 -2.26 -21.95 -30.11
C PHE A 96 -2.47 -22.31 -31.58
N GLN A 97 -1.73 -21.65 -32.46
CA GLN A 97 -1.87 -21.74 -33.91
C GLN A 97 -0.54 -22.10 -34.55
N VAL A 98 -0.56 -23.06 -35.47
CA VAL A 98 0.61 -23.57 -36.18
C VAL A 98 0.51 -23.26 -37.66
N CYS A 99 1.58 -22.72 -38.22
CA CYS A 99 1.78 -22.53 -39.66
C CYS A 99 2.91 -23.45 -40.11
N TYR A 100 2.68 -24.26 -41.14
CA TYR A 100 3.68 -25.21 -41.64
C TYR A 100 3.46 -25.58 -43.11
N TYR A 101 4.48 -26.15 -43.75
CA TYR A 101 4.37 -26.75 -45.08
C TYR A 101 4.41 -28.27 -44.99
N PRO A 102 3.39 -28.97 -45.51
CA PRO A 102 3.49 -30.40 -45.78
C PRO A 102 4.56 -30.69 -46.85
N GLN A 103 5.19 -31.86 -46.82
CA GLN A 103 6.10 -32.32 -47.88
C GLN A 103 5.43 -32.43 -49.25
N THR A 104 4.11 -32.62 -49.27
CA THR A 104 3.29 -32.64 -50.48
C THR A 104 2.95 -31.24 -51.00
N ALA A 105 3.34 -30.17 -50.29
CA ALA A 105 3.08 -28.80 -50.72
C ALA A 105 3.88 -28.48 -51.99
N LEU A 106 3.16 -28.04 -53.03
CA LEU A 106 3.73 -27.59 -54.30
C LEU A 106 3.40 -26.11 -54.48
N PRO A 107 4.16 -25.19 -53.84
CA PRO A 107 3.94 -23.76 -53.94
C PRO A 107 4.11 -23.27 -55.37
N VAL A 108 3.09 -22.60 -55.91
CA VAL A 108 3.15 -21.96 -57.23
C VAL A 108 3.88 -20.63 -57.15
N LEU A 109 3.75 -19.93 -56.02
CA LEU A 109 4.46 -18.70 -55.69
C LEU A 109 5.65 -19.04 -54.81
N THR A 110 6.86 -18.68 -55.23
CA THR A 110 8.10 -19.10 -54.56
C THR A 110 8.95 -17.93 -54.05
N ASP A 111 8.73 -16.72 -54.57
CA ASP A 111 9.44 -15.53 -54.11
C ASP A 111 8.70 -14.87 -52.93
N LEU A 112 9.17 -15.19 -51.73
CA LEU A 112 8.70 -14.61 -50.46
C LEU A 112 9.73 -13.68 -49.82
N GLN A 113 10.77 -13.30 -50.58
CA GLN A 113 11.81 -12.42 -50.06
C GLN A 113 11.30 -10.99 -49.95
N THR A 114 11.90 -10.23 -49.03
CA THR A 114 11.60 -8.81 -48.88
C THR A 114 11.85 -8.08 -50.20
N GLY A 115 10.89 -7.28 -50.66
CA GLY A 115 10.93 -6.61 -51.96
C GLY A 115 10.22 -7.37 -53.10
N SER A 116 9.80 -8.62 -52.88
CA SER A 116 8.91 -9.31 -53.83
C SER A 116 7.55 -8.61 -53.93
N VAL A 117 6.97 -8.60 -55.13
CA VAL A 117 5.62 -8.03 -55.36
C VAL A 117 4.57 -8.76 -54.53
N VAL A 118 4.64 -10.10 -54.48
CA VAL A 118 3.69 -10.93 -53.72
C VAL A 118 3.79 -10.61 -52.24
N ARG A 119 5.00 -10.53 -51.69
CA ARG A 119 5.21 -10.20 -50.28
C ARG A 119 4.74 -8.78 -49.97
N THR A 120 5.13 -7.78 -50.77
CA THR A 120 4.77 -6.37 -50.55
C THR A 120 3.26 -6.14 -50.49
N ILE A 121 2.49 -6.80 -51.37
CA ILE A 121 1.02 -6.74 -51.34
C ILE A 121 0.48 -7.36 -50.04
N ASN A 122 1.00 -8.52 -49.65
CA ASN A 122 0.60 -9.20 -48.42
C ASN A 122 0.99 -8.45 -47.15
N GLU A 123 2.13 -7.78 -47.13
CA GLU A 123 2.56 -6.91 -46.02
C GLU A 123 1.55 -5.77 -45.82
N THR A 124 1.08 -5.17 -46.92
CA THR A 124 0.04 -4.13 -46.84
C THR A 124 -1.27 -4.67 -46.26
N VAL A 125 -1.74 -5.83 -46.75
CA VAL A 125 -2.97 -6.47 -46.25
C VAL A 125 -2.81 -6.91 -44.79
N ALA A 126 -1.68 -7.52 -44.45
CA ALA A 126 -1.37 -7.99 -43.10
C ALA A 126 -1.35 -6.83 -42.11
N LEU A 127 -0.81 -5.67 -42.50
CA LEU A 127 -0.79 -4.47 -41.68
C LEU A 127 -2.21 -3.98 -41.37
N GLU A 128 -3.08 -3.91 -42.38
CA GLU A 128 -4.47 -3.50 -42.17
C GLU A 128 -5.25 -4.51 -41.31
N VAL A 129 -5.06 -5.82 -41.55
CA VAL A 129 -5.69 -6.86 -40.73
C VAL A 129 -5.17 -6.81 -39.28
N ALA A 130 -3.88 -6.60 -39.06
CA ALA A 130 -3.30 -6.45 -37.73
C ALA A 130 -3.81 -5.19 -37.01
N ARG A 131 -4.05 -4.09 -37.74
CA ARG A 131 -4.72 -2.89 -37.22
C ARG A 131 -6.15 -3.19 -36.79
N LEU A 132 -6.90 -3.97 -37.56
CA LEU A 132 -8.26 -4.42 -37.18
C LEU A 132 -8.23 -5.25 -35.90
N TYR A 133 -7.28 -6.18 -35.75
CA TYR A 133 -7.12 -6.95 -34.50
C TYR A 133 -6.80 -6.05 -33.30
N ALA A 134 -5.97 -5.02 -33.48
CA ALA A 134 -5.68 -4.05 -32.43
C ALA A 134 -6.91 -3.21 -32.04
N GLN A 135 -7.75 -2.83 -33.01
CA GLN A 135 -9.01 -2.14 -32.73
C GLN A 135 -10.02 -3.04 -32.00
N LEU A 136 -10.11 -4.32 -32.41
CA LEU A 136 -10.96 -5.30 -31.74
C LEU A 136 -10.51 -5.58 -30.30
N GLU A 137 -9.20 -5.61 -30.03
CA GLU A 137 -8.64 -5.70 -28.68
C GLU A 137 -9.10 -4.53 -27.81
N ALA A 138 -8.99 -3.30 -28.31
CA ALA A 138 -9.44 -2.12 -27.59
C ALA A 138 -10.94 -2.15 -27.29
N VAL A 139 -11.77 -2.57 -28.25
CA VAL A 139 -13.23 -2.75 -28.06
C VAL A 139 -13.53 -3.86 -27.05
N TYR A 140 -12.78 -4.96 -27.08
CA TYR A 140 -12.93 -6.04 -26.12
C TYR A 140 -12.62 -5.56 -24.69
N HIS A 141 -11.48 -4.87 -24.49
CA HIS A 141 -11.10 -4.32 -23.18
C HIS A 141 -12.05 -3.23 -22.68
N ALA A 142 -12.64 -2.44 -23.57
CA ALA A 142 -13.66 -1.45 -23.22
C ALA A 142 -14.91 -2.04 -22.55
N GLY A 143 -15.18 -3.34 -22.75
CA GLY A 143 -16.29 -4.05 -22.10
C GLY A 143 -16.02 -4.47 -20.65
N PHE A 144 -14.78 -4.38 -20.16
CA PHE A 144 -14.41 -4.88 -18.83
C PHE A 144 -14.10 -3.73 -17.86
N ILE A 145 -14.70 -3.80 -16.67
CA ILE A 145 -14.55 -2.80 -15.61
C ILE A 145 -13.12 -2.62 -15.11
N ASP A 146 -12.16 -3.47 -15.46
CA ASP A 146 -10.74 -3.32 -15.09
C ASP A 146 -9.89 -2.63 -16.17
N HIS A 147 -10.35 -2.65 -17.42
CA HIS A 147 -9.59 -2.12 -18.55
C HIS A 147 -10.26 -0.93 -19.23
N ALA A 148 -11.59 -0.77 -19.08
CA ALA A 148 -12.31 0.37 -19.64
C ALA A 148 -11.81 1.70 -19.06
N ALA A 149 -11.81 2.75 -19.88
CA ALA A 149 -11.39 4.10 -19.53
C ALA A 149 -12.33 5.15 -20.16
N GLY A 150 -12.36 6.36 -19.59
CA GLY A 150 -13.15 7.49 -20.06
C GLY A 150 -14.64 7.16 -20.22
N ALA A 151 -15.20 7.48 -21.40
CA ALA A 151 -16.61 7.27 -21.73
C ALA A 151 -17.02 5.78 -21.78
N GLU A 152 -16.09 4.86 -22.08
CA GLU A 152 -16.41 3.43 -22.07
C GLU A 152 -16.56 2.92 -20.64
N LEU A 153 -15.73 3.40 -19.71
CA LEU A 153 -15.88 3.10 -18.28
C LEU A 153 -17.24 3.57 -17.76
N GLU A 154 -17.66 4.79 -18.15
CA GLU A 154 -18.98 5.33 -17.81
C GLU A 154 -20.13 4.44 -18.27
N LYS A 155 -20.07 3.90 -19.49
CA LYS A 155 -21.09 2.96 -19.99
C LYS A 155 -21.11 1.65 -19.20
N VAL A 156 -19.94 1.12 -18.83
CA VAL A 156 -19.82 -0.11 -18.05
C VAL A 156 -20.42 0.08 -16.65
N VAL A 157 -20.06 1.16 -15.95
CA VAL A 157 -20.56 1.42 -14.58
C VAL A 157 -22.03 1.87 -14.57
N ALA A 158 -22.54 2.43 -15.67
CA ALA A 158 -23.96 2.74 -15.82
C ALA A 158 -24.86 1.50 -15.73
N LEU A 159 -24.35 0.31 -16.07
CA LEU A 159 -25.08 -0.96 -15.87
C LEU A 159 -25.35 -1.25 -14.39
N LEU A 160 -24.53 -0.70 -13.49
CA LEU A 160 -24.69 -0.78 -12.04
C LEU A 160 -25.50 0.41 -11.48
N GLY A 161 -25.98 1.32 -12.33
CA GLY A 161 -26.65 2.55 -11.91
C GLY A 161 -25.68 3.61 -11.35
N VAL A 162 -24.38 3.46 -11.57
CA VAL A 162 -23.35 4.40 -11.12
C VAL A 162 -22.99 5.36 -12.27
N ALA A 163 -22.84 6.66 -11.98
CA ALA A 163 -22.42 7.67 -12.96
C ALA A 163 -21.19 8.45 -12.47
N ARG A 164 -20.36 8.93 -13.40
CA ARG A 164 -19.19 9.77 -13.09
C ARG A 164 -19.65 11.10 -12.51
N ILE A 165 -18.90 11.59 -11.53
CA ILE A 165 -19.11 12.91 -10.95
C ILE A 165 -18.38 13.96 -11.83
N PRO A 166 -19.11 14.89 -12.49
CA PRO A 166 -18.50 15.88 -13.38
C PRO A 166 -17.80 17.01 -12.59
N GLU A 167 -16.96 17.77 -13.29
CA GLU A 167 -16.37 19.02 -12.80
C GLU A 167 -17.45 20.11 -12.59
N GLY A 168 -17.16 21.11 -11.75
CA GLY A 168 -18.10 22.22 -11.49
C GLY A 168 -19.25 21.91 -10.52
N ARG A 169 -19.26 20.72 -9.92
CA ARG A 169 -20.12 20.39 -8.78
C ARG A 169 -19.63 21.14 -7.55
N ALA A 170 -20.50 21.88 -6.89
CA ALA A 170 -20.11 22.62 -5.70
C ALA A 170 -19.78 21.65 -4.55
N THR A 171 -18.53 21.65 -4.11
CA THR A 171 -18.01 20.86 -2.99
C THR A 171 -17.68 21.76 -1.81
N GLY A 172 -17.82 21.23 -0.60
CA GLY A 172 -17.40 21.93 0.60
C GLY A 172 -17.53 21.05 1.83
N ASP A 173 -16.87 21.49 2.90
CA ASP A 173 -16.92 20.78 4.16
C ASP A 173 -18.24 21.06 4.88
N LEU A 174 -18.88 19.99 5.32
CA LEU A 174 -19.99 20.03 6.26
C LEU A 174 -19.48 19.72 7.66
N LEU A 175 -19.68 20.64 8.58
CA LEU A 175 -19.48 20.45 10.01
C LEU A 175 -20.75 19.87 10.63
N PHE A 176 -20.72 18.59 10.93
CA PHE A 176 -21.75 17.95 11.73
C PHE A 176 -21.43 18.16 13.21
N THR A 177 -22.41 18.62 13.98
CA THR A 177 -22.26 18.92 15.41
C THR A 177 -22.97 17.89 16.27
N ARG A 178 -22.38 17.51 17.40
CA ARG A 178 -22.93 16.51 18.31
C ARG A 178 -24.08 17.07 19.15
N ALA A 179 -25.18 16.32 19.27
CA ALA A 179 -26.28 16.63 20.16
C ALA A 179 -25.86 16.48 21.63
N ARG A 180 -26.20 17.50 22.45
CA ARG A 180 -25.90 17.51 23.89
C ARG A 180 -26.48 16.27 24.57
N GLY A 181 -25.64 15.56 25.32
CA GLY A 181 -26.02 14.33 26.02
C GLY A 181 -25.85 13.05 25.20
N THR A 182 -25.40 13.12 23.95
CA THR A 182 -25.12 11.93 23.13
C THR A 182 -23.67 11.48 23.31
N THR A 183 -23.47 10.24 23.77
CA THR A 183 -22.16 9.59 23.92
C THR A 183 -21.92 8.57 22.79
N GLY A 184 -20.69 8.08 22.63
CA GLY A 184 -20.36 7.06 21.62
C GLY A 184 -20.00 7.63 20.24
N ASN A 185 -19.47 6.77 19.36
CA ASN A 185 -19.09 7.15 18.00
C ASN A 185 -20.33 7.36 17.13
N ILE A 186 -20.35 8.39 16.30
CA ILE A 186 -21.46 8.68 15.37
C ILE A 186 -20.91 8.60 13.95
N THR A 187 -21.43 7.67 13.15
CA THR A 187 -21.02 7.49 11.75
C THR A 187 -21.98 8.23 10.83
N ILE A 188 -21.43 9.16 10.05
CA ILE A 188 -22.11 9.81 8.94
C ILE A 188 -21.77 9.01 7.69
N SER A 189 -22.78 8.39 7.08
CA SER A 189 -22.57 7.58 5.88
C SER A 189 -22.29 8.48 4.67
N ALA A 190 -21.54 7.97 3.69
CA ALA A 190 -21.52 8.59 2.36
C ALA A 190 -22.97 8.60 1.80
N GLY A 191 -23.33 9.66 1.08
CA GLY A 191 -24.68 9.86 0.56
C GLY A 191 -25.67 10.46 1.58
N THR A 192 -25.20 10.96 2.73
CA THR A 192 -26.04 11.67 3.71
C THR A 192 -26.46 13.01 3.13
N ARG A 193 -27.76 13.25 3.06
CA ARG A 193 -28.37 14.45 2.46
C ARG A 193 -28.43 15.63 3.43
N VAL A 194 -28.08 16.82 2.96
CA VAL A 194 -28.16 18.10 3.67
C VAL A 194 -28.72 19.14 2.73
N ILE A 195 -29.73 19.91 3.17
CA ILE A 195 -30.41 20.92 2.35
C ILE A 195 -30.24 22.32 2.92
N THR A 196 -30.44 23.32 2.07
CA THR A 196 -30.60 24.71 2.51
C THR A 196 -31.90 24.91 3.27
N GLU A 197 -31.98 25.96 4.10
CA GLU A 197 -33.20 26.29 4.86
C GLU A 197 -34.44 26.45 3.95
N ASP A 198 -34.25 27.01 2.76
CA ASP A 198 -35.29 27.17 1.74
C ASP A 198 -35.66 25.85 1.03
N GLY A 199 -34.92 24.77 1.27
CA GLY A 199 -35.09 23.46 0.65
C GLY A 199 -34.81 23.41 -0.86
N ARG A 200 -34.15 24.44 -1.41
CA ARG A 200 -33.95 24.59 -2.87
C ARG A 200 -32.70 23.91 -3.40
N VAL A 201 -31.70 23.71 -2.56
CA VAL A 201 -30.42 23.11 -2.94
C VAL A 201 -30.10 22.00 -1.94
N GLU A 202 -29.73 20.84 -2.47
CA GLU A 202 -29.40 19.64 -1.69
C GLU A 202 -27.96 19.22 -1.98
N TYR A 203 -27.26 18.83 -0.93
CA TYR A 203 -25.91 18.29 -0.94
C TYR A 203 -25.92 16.89 -0.34
N GLU A 204 -24.97 16.06 -0.75
CA GLU A 204 -24.70 14.75 -0.18
C GLU A 204 -23.23 14.62 0.25
N THR A 205 -22.97 13.91 1.34
CA THR A 205 -21.59 13.59 1.77
C THR A 205 -20.91 12.65 0.79
N VAL A 206 -19.65 12.94 0.42
CA VAL A 206 -18.88 12.17 -0.58
C VAL A 206 -18.25 10.92 0.03
N GLY A 207 -17.78 11.04 1.28
CA GLY A 207 -17.19 9.96 2.05
C GLY A 207 -18.00 9.66 3.33
N ALA A 208 -17.78 8.47 3.87
CA ALA A 208 -18.22 8.17 5.23
C ALA A 208 -17.22 8.76 6.23
N ALA A 209 -17.72 9.30 7.34
CA ALA A 209 -16.88 9.85 8.39
C ALA A 209 -17.45 9.46 9.76
N THR A 210 -16.57 9.09 10.69
CA THR A 210 -16.96 8.68 12.03
C THR A 210 -16.49 9.72 13.05
N MET A 211 -17.44 10.39 13.69
CA MET A 211 -17.20 11.31 14.81
C MET A 211 -16.92 10.49 16.07
N ALA A 212 -15.70 10.62 16.62
CA ALA A 212 -15.28 9.87 17.80
C ALA A 212 -16.06 10.29 19.07
N ALA A 213 -16.09 9.42 20.08
CA ALA A 213 -16.66 9.72 21.38
C ALA A 213 -15.98 10.96 22.00
N GLY A 214 -16.79 11.93 22.46
CA GLY A 214 -16.28 13.19 23.03
C GLY A 214 -15.93 14.28 22.02
N GLN A 215 -15.87 13.96 20.72
CA GLN A 215 -15.69 14.96 19.67
C GLN A 215 -16.98 15.77 19.49
N SER A 216 -16.88 17.10 19.56
CA SER A 216 -18.02 18.03 19.50
C SER A 216 -18.56 18.24 18.07
N GLY A 217 -17.73 17.99 17.06
CA GLY A 217 -18.14 17.99 15.67
C GLY A 217 -17.08 17.40 14.73
N ILE A 218 -17.50 17.00 13.53
CA ILE A 218 -16.63 16.43 12.50
C ILE A 218 -16.89 17.14 11.18
N ARG A 219 -15.83 17.38 10.42
CA ARG A 219 -15.93 17.87 9.04
C ARG A 219 -16.01 16.69 8.09
N VAL A 220 -16.97 16.74 7.18
CA VAL A 220 -17.18 15.73 6.13
C VAL A 220 -17.34 16.46 4.81
N GLU A 221 -16.56 16.07 3.82
CA GLU A 221 -16.70 16.61 2.48
C GLU A 221 -18.07 16.24 1.91
N ALA A 222 -18.79 17.24 1.39
CA ALA A 222 -20.04 17.08 0.70
C ALA A 222 -20.02 17.77 -0.65
N ARG A 223 -20.90 17.32 -1.53
CA ARG A 223 -21.12 17.88 -2.85
C ARG A 223 -22.58 18.17 -3.07
N ASP A 224 -22.88 19.10 -3.96
CA ASP A 224 -24.25 19.33 -4.43
C ASP A 224 -24.83 18.09 -5.13
N LEU A 225 -26.15 17.93 -5.12
CA LEU A 225 -26.87 16.93 -5.94
C LEU A 225 -27.29 17.49 -7.30
N GLU A 226 -27.60 18.78 -7.32
CA GLU A 226 -27.93 19.56 -8.51
C GLU A 226 -26.90 20.68 -8.67
N THR A 227 -26.46 20.94 -9.90
CA THR A 227 -25.47 21.97 -10.20
C THR A 227 -25.90 23.32 -9.62
N ASN A 228 -25.06 23.90 -8.75
CA ASN A 228 -25.25 25.24 -8.24
C ASN A 228 -23.94 26.06 -8.24
N GLU A 229 -24.05 27.39 -8.13
CA GLU A 229 -22.91 28.32 -8.21
C GLU A 229 -22.02 28.35 -6.95
N GLY A 230 -22.24 27.42 -6.02
CA GLY A 230 -21.67 27.45 -4.67
C GLY A 230 -22.56 28.22 -3.70
N LEU A 231 -22.68 27.70 -2.49
CA LEU A 231 -23.39 28.34 -1.39
C LEU A 231 -22.42 29.09 -0.46
N PRO A 232 -22.82 30.25 0.09
CA PRO A 232 -22.04 30.91 1.14
C PRO A 232 -21.97 30.04 2.40
N ALA A 233 -21.06 30.38 3.31
CA ALA A 233 -20.99 29.73 4.63
C ALA A 233 -22.36 29.78 5.35
N ASP A 234 -22.60 28.78 6.18
CA ASP A 234 -23.81 28.62 7.01
C ASP A 234 -25.14 28.53 6.24
N SER A 235 -25.11 28.09 4.98
CA SER A 235 -26.31 27.91 4.14
C SER A 235 -26.89 26.50 4.21
N LEU A 236 -26.07 25.48 4.43
CA LEU A 236 -26.45 24.06 4.47
C LEU A 236 -26.73 23.64 5.92
N THR A 237 -27.94 23.94 6.40
CA THR A 237 -28.30 23.86 7.82
C THR A 237 -29.28 22.74 8.17
N VAL A 238 -29.95 22.15 7.18
CA VAL A 238 -31.07 21.24 7.42
C VAL A 238 -30.70 19.81 7.06
N LEU A 239 -30.95 18.88 7.97
CA LEU A 239 -30.87 17.43 7.75
C LEU A 239 -32.27 16.87 7.49
N PRO A 240 -32.62 16.50 6.24
CA PRO A 240 -33.94 15.93 5.92
C PRO A 240 -34.17 14.59 6.62
N ALA A 241 -33.10 13.80 6.77
CA ALA A 241 -33.08 12.59 7.57
C ALA A 241 -32.20 12.83 8.81
N PRO A 242 -32.79 12.95 10.01
CA PRO A 242 -32.02 13.15 11.23
C PRO A 242 -31.08 11.97 11.48
N ILE A 243 -29.82 12.25 11.77
CA ILE A 243 -28.85 11.25 12.23
C ILE A 243 -28.87 11.25 13.76
N GLU A 244 -29.03 10.08 14.36
CA GLU A 244 -29.02 9.95 15.82
C GLU A 244 -27.71 10.48 16.40
N GLY A 245 -27.84 11.36 17.40
CA GLY A 245 -26.69 11.98 18.06
C GLY A 245 -26.11 13.22 17.40
N ILE A 246 -26.62 13.64 16.24
CA ILE A 246 -26.25 14.90 15.59
C ILE A 246 -27.25 16.00 15.97
N ALA A 247 -26.74 17.14 16.47
CA ALA A 247 -27.54 18.33 16.79
C ALA A 247 -27.96 19.09 15.54
N GLY A 248 -27.09 19.11 14.53
CA GLY A 248 -27.25 19.85 13.31
C GLY A 248 -26.01 19.78 12.44
N VAL A 249 -26.14 20.31 11.25
CA VAL A 249 -25.06 20.43 10.27
C VAL A 249 -24.96 21.88 9.83
N THR A 250 -23.75 22.34 9.53
CA THR A 250 -23.52 23.63 8.87
C THR A 250 -22.34 23.48 7.91
N ASN A 251 -22.24 24.33 6.89
CA ASN A 251 -21.02 24.49 6.11
C ASN A 251 -20.23 25.71 6.62
N PRO A 252 -19.16 25.55 7.43
CA PRO A 252 -18.45 26.68 8.02
C PRO A 252 -17.71 27.55 7.00
N GLU A 253 -17.44 27.01 5.81
CA GLU A 253 -16.82 27.72 4.69
C GLU A 253 -17.76 27.69 3.48
N PRO A 254 -17.67 28.67 2.56
CA PRO A 254 -18.43 28.63 1.31
C PRO A 254 -18.10 27.37 0.52
N THR A 255 -19.12 26.73 -0.06
CA THR A 255 -18.88 25.62 -0.98
C THR A 255 -18.40 26.19 -2.31
N THR A 256 -17.40 25.58 -2.92
CA THR A 256 -16.82 26.03 -4.20
C THR A 256 -16.93 24.95 -5.25
N GLY A 257 -17.05 25.32 -6.52
CA GLY A 257 -17.05 24.33 -7.60
C GLY A 257 -15.77 23.48 -7.57
N SER A 258 -15.91 22.16 -7.52
CA SER A 258 -14.79 21.24 -7.67
C SER A 258 -14.04 21.57 -8.96
N THR A 259 -12.73 21.76 -8.83
CA THR A 259 -11.83 22.08 -9.94
C THR A 259 -11.44 20.85 -10.77
N ARG A 260 -11.84 19.63 -10.35
CA ARG A 260 -11.52 18.37 -11.05
C ARG A 260 -12.71 17.41 -11.06
N ALA A 261 -12.96 16.79 -12.21
CA ALA A 261 -13.86 15.65 -12.33
C ALA A 261 -13.29 14.40 -11.60
N GLU A 262 -14.17 13.46 -11.25
CA GLU A 262 -13.78 12.14 -10.74
C GLU A 262 -12.91 11.40 -11.77
N THR A 263 -11.79 10.82 -11.32
CA THR A 263 -10.88 10.06 -12.18
C THR A 263 -11.41 8.66 -12.47
N ASP A 264 -10.89 8.02 -13.52
CA ASP A 264 -11.26 6.64 -13.86
C ASP A 264 -10.95 5.65 -12.73
N GLY A 265 -9.88 5.87 -11.96
CA GLY A 265 -9.52 5.03 -10.83
C GLY A 265 -10.53 5.15 -9.69
N GLU A 266 -10.91 6.37 -9.33
CA GLU A 266 -11.91 6.66 -8.28
C GLU A 266 -13.28 6.08 -8.66
N LEU A 267 -13.74 6.30 -9.90
CA LEU A 267 -14.99 5.76 -10.42
C LEU A 267 -15.02 4.23 -10.39
N ARG A 268 -13.93 3.59 -10.82
CA ARG A 268 -13.80 2.12 -10.83
C ARG A 268 -13.88 1.53 -9.43
N THR A 269 -13.14 2.11 -8.48
CA THR A 269 -13.14 1.69 -7.09
C THR A 269 -14.53 1.83 -6.48
N ARG A 270 -15.18 2.98 -6.68
CA ARG A 270 -16.56 3.23 -6.21
C ARG A 270 -17.57 2.24 -6.79
N ALA A 271 -17.50 1.97 -8.09
CA ALA A 271 -18.37 1.00 -8.75
C ALA A 271 -18.19 -0.44 -8.22
N LYS A 272 -16.94 -0.87 -7.97
CA LYS A 272 -16.67 -2.19 -7.34
C LYS A 272 -17.18 -2.28 -5.91
N HIS A 273 -16.99 -1.23 -5.11
CA HIS A 273 -17.54 -1.18 -3.75
C HIS A 273 -19.06 -1.22 -3.73
N PHE A 274 -19.73 -0.59 -4.69
CA PHE A 274 -21.18 -0.67 -4.83
C PHE A 274 -21.66 -2.12 -5.07
N LEU A 275 -20.98 -2.85 -5.97
CA LEU A 275 -21.28 -4.25 -6.24
C LEU A 275 -21.13 -5.11 -4.98
N HIS A 276 -19.97 -5.06 -4.32
CA HIS A 276 -19.70 -5.84 -3.11
C HIS A 276 -20.58 -5.42 -1.92
N GLY A 277 -20.94 -4.15 -1.82
CA GLY A 277 -21.83 -3.63 -0.80
C GLY A 277 -23.31 -3.96 -1.03
N SER A 278 -23.67 -4.40 -2.25
CA SER A 278 -25.02 -4.86 -2.62
C SER A 278 -25.18 -6.38 -2.45
N GLU A 279 -24.09 -7.11 -2.26
CA GLU A 279 -24.14 -8.52 -1.88
C GLU A 279 -24.86 -8.63 -0.53
N ARG A 280 -25.93 -9.43 -0.49
CA ARG A 280 -26.56 -9.89 0.74
C ARG A 280 -26.30 -11.39 0.85
N ALA A 281 -26.30 -11.92 2.06
CA ALA A 281 -26.17 -13.34 2.31
C ALA A 281 -24.84 -14.00 1.89
N THR A 282 -23.74 -13.24 1.77
CA THR A 282 -22.38 -13.77 1.51
C THR A 282 -21.40 -13.44 2.66
N LEU A 283 -20.28 -14.17 2.76
CA LEU A 283 -19.20 -13.85 3.70
C LEU A 283 -18.63 -12.44 3.44
N GLY A 284 -18.51 -12.05 2.16
CA GLY A 284 -18.07 -10.71 1.75
C GLY A 284 -18.98 -9.60 2.28
N ALA A 285 -20.29 -9.83 2.26
CA ALA A 285 -21.27 -8.89 2.81
C ALA A 285 -21.13 -8.71 4.32
N LEU A 286 -20.88 -9.81 5.06
CA LEU A 286 -20.58 -9.73 6.49
C LEU A 286 -19.27 -8.97 6.72
N HIS A 287 -18.19 -9.26 5.97
CA HIS A 287 -16.93 -8.51 6.07
C HIS A 287 -17.14 -7.00 5.87
N GLN A 288 -17.98 -6.60 4.92
CA GLN A 288 -18.32 -5.19 4.68
C GLN A 288 -19.06 -4.55 5.86
N VAL A 289 -19.96 -5.28 6.54
CA VAL A 289 -20.63 -4.77 7.76
C VAL A 289 -19.62 -4.39 8.83
N PHE A 290 -18.65 -5.26 9.09
CA PHE A 290 -17.59 -5.00 10.07
C PHE A 290 -16.67 -3.87 9.62
N ALA A 291 -16.24 -3.87 8.36
CA ALA A 291 -15.38 -2.83 7.79
C ALA A 291 -16.03 -1.44 7.84
N ARG A 292 -17.33 -1.32 7.56
CA ARG A 292 -18.08 -0.04 7.65
C ARG A 292 -18.15 0.52 9.07
N GLN A 293 -18.07 -0.34 10.08
CA GLN A 293 -18.01 0.06 11.49
C GLN A 293 -16.57 0.28 11.97
N GLY A 294 -15.58 0.20 11.08
CA GLY A 294 -14.16 0.32 11.42
C GLY A 294 -13.62 -0.87 12.21
N VAL A 295 -14.31 -2.00 12.21
CA VAL A 295 -13.90 -3.22 12.93
C VAL A 295 -13.32 -4.22 11.94
N LYS A 296 -12.07 -4.63 12.15
CA LYS A 296 -11.51 -5.77 11.44
C LYS A 296 -11.99 -7.03 12.12
N ALA A 297 -12.48 -8.00 11.35
CA ALA A 297 -12.92 -9.27 11.90
C ALA A 297 -12.63 -10.42 10.94
N GLU A 298 -12.34 -11.58 11.52
CA GLU A 298 -12.25 -12.85 10.82
C GLU A 298 -13.61 -13.53 10.88
N ILE A 299 -14.01 -14.09 9.75
CA ILE A 299 -15.33 -14.70 9.59
C ILE A 299 -15.09 -16.14 9.19
N GLU A 300 -15.48 -17.06 10.06
CA GLU A 300 -15.29 -18.49 9.88
C GLU A 300 -16.66 -19.18 9.87
N GLU A 301 -16.86 -20.09 8.91
CA GLU A 301 -18.00 -20.99 8.93
C GLU A 301 -17.69 -22.16 9.87
N ASP A 302 -18.59 -22.42 10.82
CA ASP A 302 -18.40 -23.52 11.76
C ASP A 302 -18.59 -24.86 11.03
N THR A 303 -17.54 -25.68 11.00
CA THR A 303 -17.55 -26.99 10.33
C THR A 303 -18.28 -28.07 11.14
N GLY A 304 -18.51 -27.86 12.44
CA GLY A 304 -19.21 -28.76 13.34
C GLY A 304 -20.72 -28.48 13.45
N GLU A 305 -21.14 -27.23 13.28
CA GLU A 305 -22.55 -26.83 13.35
C GLU A 305 -23.00 -26.09 12.07
N PRO A 306 -23.56 -26.82 11.09
CA PRO A 306 -24.04 -26.22 9.84
C PRO A 306 -25.02 -25.07 10.09
N GLY A 307 -24.76 -23.93 9.44
CA GLY A 307 -25.57 -22.72 9.57
C GLY A 307 -25.16 -21.80 10.71
N LEU A 308 -24.02 -22.05 11.37
CA LEU A 308 -23.37 -21.13 12.29
C LEU A 308 -22.15 -20.47 11.62
N VAL A 309 -22.10 -19.14 11.67
CA VAL A 309 -20.94 -18.34 11.27
C VAL A 309 -20.40 -17.65 12.51
N ARG A 310 -19.13 -17.87 12.82
CA ARG A 310 -18.45 -17.20 13.93
C ARG A 310 -17.67 -16.01 13.39
N VAL A 311 -17.87 -14.85 14.00
CA VAL A 311 -17.12 -13.64 13.67
C VAL A 311 -16.23 -13.29 14.84
N ILE A 312 -14.92 -13.27 14.61
CA ILE A 312 -13.90 -12.97 15.61
C ILE A 312 -13.36 -11.56 15.33
N PRO A 313 -13.81 -10.55 16.09
CA PRO A 313 -13.34 -9.18 15.89
C PRO A 313 -11.94 -8.98 16.48
N PHE A 314 -11.19 -8.07 15.86
CA PHE A 314 -9.87 -7.65 16.27
C PHE A 314 -9.89 -6.22 16.79
N GLY A 315 -9.35 -6.00 17.98
CA GLY A 315 -9.29 -4.69 18.63
C GLY A 315 -8.94 -4.82 20.11
N GLU A 316 -8.85 -3.69 20.80
CA GLU A 316 -8.65 -3.68 22.27
C GLU A 316 -9.97 -3.98 22.99
N HIS A 317 -11.07 -3.37 22.54
CA HIS A 317 -12.43 -3.66 22.97
C HIS A 317 -13.44 -3.27 21.88
N ILE A 318 -14.66 -3.80 21.97
CA ILE A 318 -15.81 -3.29 21.21
C ILE A 318 -16.70 -2.54 22.19
N ASP A 319 -16.90 -1.24 21.95
CA ASP A 319 -17.84 -0.45 22.72
C ASP A 319 -19.28 -1.00 22.61
N PRO A 320 -20.10 -0.94 23.68
CA PRO A 320 -21.48 -1.43 23.65
C PRO A 320 -22.33 -0.87 22.50
N ASP A 321 -22.15 0.40 22.15
CA ASP A 321 -22.88 1.04 21.04
C ASP A 321 -22.47 0.46 19.68
N THR A 322 -21.17 0.25 19.48
CA THR A 322 -20.63 -0.37 18.26
C THR A 322 -21.08 -1.82 18.15
N TYR A 323 -21.14 -2.54 19.27
CA TYR A 323 -21.67 -3.91 19.30
C TYR A 323 -23.13 -3.95 18.83
N GLN A 324 -23.99 -3.06 19.33
CA GLN A 324 -25.41 -3.02 18.92
C GLN A 324 -25.58 -2.67 17.44
N ARG A 325 -24.79 -1.73 16.92
CA ARG A 325 -24.78 -1.41 15.48
C ARG A 325 -24.37 -2.61 14.64
N LEU A 326 -23.33 -3.33 15.06
CA LEU A 326 -22.87 -4.54 14.37
C LEU A 326 -23.95 -5.62 14.36
N VAL A 327 -24.58 -5.90 15.50
CA VAL A 327 -25.67 -6.90 15.58
C VAL A 327 -26.83 -6.54 14.63
N THR A 328 -27.22 -5.25 14.60
CA THR A 328 -28.29 -4.77 13.73
C THR A 328 -27.93 -4.90 12.26
N ALA A 329 -26.74 -4.42 11.86
CA ALA A 329 -26.27 -4.48 10.48
C ALA A 329 -26.03 -5.92 10.00
N VAL A 330 -25.54 -6.81 10.87
CA VAL A 330 -25.43 -8.25 10.59
C VAL A 330 -26.81 -8.85 10.36
N ALA A 331 -27.82 -8.46 11.13
CA ALA A 331 -29.19 -8.96 10.96
C ALA A 331 -29.83 -8.55 9.62
N GLU A 332 -29.47 -7.40 9.06
CA GLU A 332 -29.96 -6.92 7.75
C GLU A 332 -29.31 -7.64 6.56
N VAL A 333 -28.09 -8.14 6.75
CA VAL A 333 -27.28 -8.76 5.68
C VAL A 333 -27.35 -10.27 5.71
N ARG A 334 -27.54 -10.88 6.89
CA ARG A 334 -27.54 -12.34 7.04
C ARG A 334 -28.71 -12.99 6.28
N PRO A 335 -28.50 -14.18 5.69
CA PRO A 335 -29.59 -14.95 5.12
C PRO A 335 -30.48 -15.57 6.20
N ALA A 336 -31.73 -15.85 5.84
CA ALA A 336 -32.63 -16.62 6.70
C ALA A 336 -32.03 -18.02 6.98
N GLY A 337 -32.05 -18.44 8.24
CA GLY A 337 -31.54 -19.75 8.67
C GLY A 337 -30.07 -19.78 9.10
N ILE A 338 -29.28 -18.73 8.82
CA ILE A 338 -27.90 -18.61 9.32
C ILE A 338 -27.87 -17.84 10.63
N ARG A 339 -27.20 -18.41 11.63
CA ARG A 339 -26.86 -17.76 12.90
C ARG A 339 -25.47 -17.17 12.80
N VAL A 340 -25.33 -15.91 13.20
CA VAL A 340 -24.03 -15.23 13.26
C VAL A 340 -23.74 -14.94 14.73
N GLU A 341 -22.63 -15.47 15.24
CA GLU A 341 -22.18 -15.26 16.61
C GLU A 341 -20.89 -14.43 16.61
N LEU A 342 -20.90 -13.34 17.38
CA LEU A 342 -19.68 -12.60 17.68
C LEU A 342 -18.89 -13.35 18.75
N GLY A 343 -17.68 -13.78 18.40
CA GLY A 343 -16.70 -14.33 19.33
C GLY A 343 -16.03 -13.25 20.19
N GLU A 344 -15.12 -13.69 21.05
CA GLU A 344 -14.34 -12.78 21.89
C GLU A 344 -13.41 -11.89 21.05
N VAL A 345 -13.21 -10.65 21.51
CA VAL A 345 -12.32 -9.70 20.84
C VAL A 345 -10.88 -10.16 21.06
N VAL A 346 -10.14 -10.33 19.95
CA VAL A 346 -8.72 -10.68 20.01
C VAL A 346 -7.88 -9.43 19.84
N VAL A 347 -7.03 -9.13 20.83
CA VAL A 347 -6.11 -8.00 20.78
C VAL A 347 -5.01 -8.28 19.75
N PRO A 348 -4.83 -7.43 18.72
CA PRO A 348 -3.73 -7.59 17.77
C PRO A 348 -2.38 -7.45 18.46
N ARG A 349 -1.45 -8.35 18.13
CA ARG A 349 -0.07 -8.27 18.62
C ARG A 349 0.64 -7.08 18.01
N ALA A 350 1.25 -6.26 18.86
CA ALA A 350 2.10 -5.17 18.42
C ALA A 350 3.41 -5.72 17.85
N VAL A 351 3.79 -5.22 16.67
CA VAL A 351 5.09 -5.51 16.05
C VAL A 351 5.92 -4.24 16.09
N ASP A 352 6.99 -4.26 16.88
CA ASP A 352 7.93 -3.16 17.02
C ASP A 352 8.98 -3.25 15.93
N LEU A 353 9.21 -2.14 15.23
CA LEU A 353 10.09 -2.06 14.07
C LEU A 353 11.22 -1.06 14.29
N SER A 354 12.41 -1.40 13.80
CA SER A 354 13.53 -0.47 13.66
C SER A 354 14.03 -0.45 12.22
N LEU A 355 14.03 0.73 11.62
CA LEU A 355 14.40 0.98 10.24
C LEU A 355 15.64 1.86 10.17
N LEU A 356 16.51 1.57 9.21
CA LEU A 356 17.60 2.44 8.79
C LEU A 356 17.28 2.98 7.40
N LEU A 357 17.15 4.30 7.29
CA LEU A 357 16.93 4.99 6.03
C LEU A 357 18.24 5.53 5.46
N THR A 358 18.33 5.50 4.14
CA THR A 358 19.33 6.26 3.37
C THR A 358 18.59 7.34 2.60
N THR A 359 18.90 8.60 2.88
CA THR A 359 18.28 9.78 2.27
C THR A 359 19.33 10.63 1.55
N ASP A 360 18.88 11.66 0.83
CA ASP A 360 19.78 12.62 0.17
C ASP A 360 20.49 13.51 1.21
N GLU A 361 21.83 13.48 1.21
CA GLU A 361 22.69 14.29 2.10
C GLU A 361 22.48 15.81 1.91
N THR A 362 21.95 16.25 0.77
CA THR A 362 21.71 17.66 0.45
C THR A 362 20.33 18.16 0.89
N ALA A 363 19.44 17.27 1.35
CA ALA A 363 18.10 17.62 1.77
C ALA A 363 18.09 18.44 3.07
N THR A 364 17.13 19.35 3.20
CA THR A 364 16.99 20.15 4.43
C THR A 364 16.41 19.31 5.57
N ALA A 365 16.74 19.66 6.82
CA ALA A 365 16.19 18.97 7.99
C ALA A 365 14.66 18.96 8.04
N GLN A 366 13.99 20.02 7.54
CA GLN A 366 12.53 20.06 7.48
C GLN A 366 11.97 19.08 6.43
N THR A 367 12.63 18.98 5.28
CA THR A 367 12.28 18.00 4.25
C THR A 367 12.42 16.58 4.79
N LEU A 368 13.54 16.27 5.47
CA LEU A 368 13.79 14.95 6.05
C LEU A 368 12.78 14.60 7.16
N ARG A 369 12.33 15.58 7.97
CA ARG A 369 11.25 15.36 8.96
C ARG A 369 9.92 15.00 8.29
N ASN A 370 9.54 15.74 7.25
CA ASN A 370 8.32 15.46 6.50
C ASN A 370 8.39 14.08 5.83
N LEU A 371 9.57 13.71 5.31
CA LEU A 371 9.84 12.39 4.75
C LEU A 371 9.69 11.29 5.82
N GLN A 372 10.28 11.44 7.01
CA GLN A 372 10.12 10.45 8.08
C GLN A 372 8.66 10.29 8.54
N ALA A 373 7.89 11.39 8.57
CA ALA A 373 6.45 11.33 8.84
C ALA A 373 5.71 10.53 7.76
N ALA A 374 6.00 10.79 6.48
CA ALA A 374 5.42 10.04 5.36
C ALA A 374 5.82 8.55 5.38
N VAL A 375 7.06 8.21 5.75
CA VAL A 375 7.50 6.83 5.95
C VAL A 375 6.72 6.16 7.08
N ARG A 376 6.50 6.85 8.20
CA ARG A 376 5.70 6.34 9.32
C ARG A 376 4.26 6.04 8.89
N ASP A 377 3.66 6.92 8.10
CA ASP A 377 2.32 6.71 7.53
C ASP A 377 2.30 5.54 6.56
N ALA A 378 3.32 5.39 5.70
CA ALA A 378 3.43 4.26 4.77
C ALA A 378 3.58 2.91 5.50
N VAL A 379 4.39 2.85 6.56
CA VAL A 379 4.55 1.64 7.38
C VAL A 379 3.24 1.32 8.11
N LYS A 380 2.56 2.33 8.65
CA LYS A 380 1.25 2.16 9.28
C LYS A 380 0.22 1.61 8.29
N ALA A 381 0.14 2.20 7.09
CA ALA A 381 -0.74 1.74 6.02
C ALA A 381 -0.44 0.28 5.64
N TYR A 382 0.83 -0.12 5.57
CA TYR A 382 1.21 -1.51 5.29
C TYR A 382 0.62 -2.51 6.31
N PHE A 383 0.69 -2.23 7.62
CA PHE A 383 0.05 -3.10 8.62
C PHE A 383 -1.48 -3.02 8.60
N GLU A 384 -2.04 -1.87 8.21
CA GLU A 384 -3.48 -1.70 8.05
C GLU A 384 -4.04 -2.47 6.83
N GLU A 385 -3.27 -2.59 5.76
CA GLU A 385 -3.64 -3.34 4.55
C GLU A 385 -3.31 -4.83 4.63
N LEU A 386 -2.50 -5.25 5.62
CA LEU A 386 -2.11 -6.64 5.76
C LEU A 386 -3.35 -7.53 6.01
N PRO A 387 -3.54 -8.61 5.24
CA PRO A 387 -4.60 -9.57 5.54
C PRO A 387 -4.41 -10.17 6.94
N ILE A 388 -5.53 -10.44 7.60
CA ILE A 388 -5.54 -11.00 8.96
C ILE A 388 -4.77 -12.33 8.98
N ARG A 389 -3.93 -12.53 10.02
CA ARG A 389 -3.10 -13.72 10.25
C ARG A 389 -2.15 -14.08 9.10
N ALA A 390 -1.99 -13.22 8.09
CA ALA A 390 -1.08 -13.46 6.99
C ALA A 390 0.36 -13.15 7.37
N THR A 391 1.29 -13.76 6.64
CA THR A 391 2.72 -13.44 6.72
C THR A 391 2.96 -12.04 6.14
N GLY A 392 3.84 -11.26 6.75
CA GLY A 392 4.23 -9.96 6.19
C GLY A 392 5.32 -10.13 5.13
N SER A 393 5.17 -9.53 3.94
CA SER A 393 6.25 -9.53 2.94
C SER A 393 7.21 -8.39 3.20
N LEU A 394 8.50 -8.70 3.43
CA LEU A 394 9.53 -7.66 3.58
C LEU A 394 9.65 -6.82 2.31
N ASN A 395 9.57 -7.45 1.13
CA ASN A 395 9.65 -6.74 -0.15
C ASN A 395 8.51 -5.75 -0.34
N ARG A 396 7.28 -6.08 0.09
CA ARG A 396 6.16 -5.12 0.04
C ARG A 396 6.36 -3.96 1.01
N LEU A 397 6.83 -4.24 2.23
CA LEU A 397 7.13 -3.20 3.22
C LEU A 397 8.25 -2.27 2.72
N THR A 398 9.36 -2.83 2.24
CA THR A 398 10.45 -2.09 1.60
C THR A 398 9.95 -1.28 0.42
N GLY A 399 9.15 -1.87 -0.48
CA GLY A 399 8.58 -1.17 -1.63
C GLY A 399 7.66 -0.02 -1.23
N ALA A 400 6.85 -0.17 -0.18
CA ALA A 400 6.00 0.89 0.34
C ALA A 400 6.81 2.06 0.91
N ILE A 401 7.93 1.78 1.59
CA ILE A 401 8.83 2.80 2.12
C ILE A 401 9.60 3.50 0.99
N LEU A 402 10.12 2.75 0.01
CA LEU A 402 10.83 3.30 -1.15
C LEU A 402 9.94 4.12 -2.10
N ALA A 403 8.61 3.95 -2.01
CA ALA A 403 7.67 4.77 -2.77
C ALA A 403 7.54 6.21 -2.22
N VAL A 404 8.05 6.48 -1.01
CA VAL A 404 8.09 7.83 -0.43
C VAL A 404 9.21 8.62 -1.11
N ASP A 405 8.85 9.76 -1.70
CA ASP A 405 9.80 10.61 -2.42
C ASP A 405 10.95 11.07 -1.51
N GLY A 406 12.18 10.97 -2.03
CA GLY A 406 13.41 11.29 -1.30
C GLY A 406 14.03 10.13 -0.50
N VAL A 407 13.37 8.97 -0.35
CA VAL A 407 14.00 7.76 0.20
C VAL A 407 14.85 7.10 -0.88
N GLN A 408 16.15 6.96 -0.65
CA GLN A 408 17.07 6.31 -1.60
C GLN A 408 17.20 4.81 -1.33
N ASP A 409 17.25 4.41 -0.06
CA ASP A 409 17.30 3.01 0.36
C ASP A 409 16.71 2.84 1.78
N VAL A 410 16.34 1.60 2.11
CA VAL A 410 15.87 1.24 3.46
C VAL A 410 16.35 -0.16 3.86
N ARG A 411 16.83 -0.27 5.10
CA ARG A 411 17.14 -1.54 5.75
C ARG A 411 16.27 -1.74 6.98
N ILE A 412 15.58 -2.86 7.03
CA ILE A 412 14.85 -3.30 8.23
C ILE A 412 15.87 -3.97 9.16
N VAL A 413 16.16 -3.33 10.29
CA VAL A 413 17.19 -3.77 11.25
C VAL A 413 16.59 -4.79 12.21
N ARG A 414 15.42 -4.46 12.77
CA ARG A 414 14.75 -5.24 13.81
C ARG A 414 13.25 -5.24 13.56
N ALA A 415 12.63 -6.38 13.81
CA ALA A 415 11.18 -6.53 13.83
C ALA A 415 10.84 -7.59 14.87
N ASP A 416 10.26 -7.17 15.99
CA ASP A 416 9.95 -8.07 17.09
C ASP A 416 8.52 -7.88 17.58
N TRP A 417 8.02 -8.87 18.30
CA TRP A 417 6.77 -8.78 19.05
C TRP A 417 6.97 -9.36 20.45
N GLU A 418 6.04 -9.08 21.37
CA GLU A 418 6.08 -9.64 22.72
C GLU A 418 5.31 -10.96 22.80
N VAL A 419 5.95 -12.00 23.35
CA VAL A 419 5.33 -13.29 23.68
C VAL A 419 5.70 -13.63 25.12
N ASP A 420 4.69 -13.79 25.99
CA ASP A 420 4.86 -14.14 27.40
C ASP A 420 5.88 -13.28 28.16
N GLY A 421 5.91 -11.96 27.90
CA GLY A 421 6.83 -11.02 28.54
C GLY A 421 8.23 -10.96 27.93
N SER A 422 8.47 -11.65 26.81
CA SER A 422 9.77 -11.69 26.13
C SER A 422 9.66 -11.21 24.68
N ALA A 423 10.59 -10.37 24.25
CA ALA A 423 10.68 -9.94 22.85
C ALA A 423 11.19 -11.10 21.98
N VAL A 424 10.39 -11.49 20.98
CA VAL A 424 10.72 -12.53 20.01
C VAL A 424 10.84 -11.90 18.64
N SER A 425 11.95 -12.15 17.95
CA SER A 425 12.15 -11.60 16.61
C SER A 425 11.28 -12.31 15.58
N VAL A 426 10.55 -11.52 14.79
CA VAL A 426 9.72 -11.97 13.68
C VAL A 426 10.40 -11.72 12.33
N LEU A 427 11.62 -11.19 12.31
CA LEU A 427 12.34 -10.87 11.08
C LEU A 427 13.02 -12.10 10.46
N ASP A 428 12.43 -12.68 9.42
CA ASP A 428 13.04 -13.76 8.63
C ASP A 428 13.60 -13.23 7.30
N ARG A 429 14.91 -12.96 7.30
CA ARG A 429 15.62 -12.49 6.11
C ARG A 429 15.86 -13.56 5.06
N GLN A 430 15.85 -14.84 5.42
CA GLN A 430 16.08 -15.94 4.47
C GLN A 430 14.85 -16.16 3.60
N GLN A 431 13.67 -16.09 4.21
CA GLN A 431 12.40 -16.22 3.49
C GLN A 431 11.87 -14.88 2.96
N GLY A 432 12.45 -13.76 3.39
CA GLY A 432 12.02 -12.43 2.95
C GLY A 432 10.69 -12.00 3.57
N VAL A 433 10.41 -12.44 4.80
CA VAL A 433 9.12 -12.26 5.46
C VAL A 433 9.24 -11.79 6.91
N LEU A 434 8.18 -11.13 7.38
CA LEU A 434 7.86 -11.01 8.80
C LEU A 434 7.06 -12.26 9.18
N ALA A 435 7.63 -13.11 10.05
CA ALA A 435 7.05 -14.35 10.56
C ALA A 435 5.94 -14.09 11.60
N ILE A 436 4.93 -13.33 11.19
CA ILE A 436 3.78 -12.89 12.00
C ILE A 436 2.51 -13.70 11.72
N GLN A 437 2.63 -14.82 11.00
CA GLN A 437 1.51 -15.65 10.60
C GLN A 437 0.76 -16.21 11.81
N GLY A 438 -0.57 -16.33 11.68
CA GLY A 438 -1.42 -16.99 12.68
C GLY A 438 -1.86 -16.10 13.85
N SER A 439 -1.38 -14.86 13.94
CA SER A 439 -1.88 -13.86 14.90
C SER A 439 -2.32 -12.59 14.18
N PRO A 440 -3.40 -11.92 14.61
CA PRO A 440 -3.69 -10.56 14.16
C PRO A 440 -2.57 -9.64 14.66
N THR A 441 -2.12 -8.72 13.82
CA THR A 441 -1.02 -7.81 14.14
C THR A 441 -1.37 -6.35 13.90
N ARG A 442 -0.66 -5.47 14.59
CA ARG A 442 -0.66 -4.03 14.38
C ARG A 442 0.77 -3.50 14.46
N LEU A 443 0.99 -2.32 13.89
CA LEU A 443 2.23 -1.58 14.15
C LEU A 443 2.32 -1.23 15.64
N GLY A 444 3.42 -1.62 16.27
CA GLY A 444 3.78 -1.21 17.62
C GLY A 444 4.63 0.07 17.59
N GLU A 445 5.75 0.06 18.29
CA GLU A 445 6.73 1.12 18.25
C GLU A 445 7.49 1.11 16.91
N LEU A 446 7.68 2.29 16.31
CA LEU A 446 8.45 2.43 15.07
C LEU A 446 9.59 3.42 15.27
N ASN A 447 10.80 2.88 15.26
CA ASN A 447 12.06 3.59 15.35
C ASN A 447 12.68 3.72 13.96
N ILE A 448 13.04 4.95 13.59
CA ILE A 448 13.59 5.28 12.28
C ILE A 448 14.91 6.00 12.50
N ALA A 449 16.01 5.34 12.15
CA ALA A 449 17.34 5.93 12.11
C ALA A 449 17.61 6.49 10.70
N ASP A 450 17.93 7.77 10.63
CA ASP A 450 18.40 8.44 9.41
C ASP A 450 19.73 9.14 9.73
N PRO A 451 20.87 8.70 9.16
CA PRO A 451 22.16 9.33 9.39
C PRO A 451 22.24 10.81 9.00
N ASN A 452 21.38 11.27 8.08
CA ASN A 452 21.32 12.66 7.63
C ASN A 452 20.41 13.54 8.49
N LEU A 453 19.65 12.93 9.41
CA LEU A 453 18.80 13.63 10.36
C LEU A 453 19.12 13.17 11.80
N PRO A 454 20.30 13.52 12.32
CA PRO A 454 20.73 13.09 13.65
C PRO A 454 19.89 13.72 14.76
N THR A 455 19.75 12.98 15.87
CA THR A 455 19.23 13.47 17.14
C THR A 455 20.19 14.51 17.73
N THR A 456 19.68 15.65 18.19
CA THR A 456 20.51 16.76 18.68
C THR A 456 20.72 16.66 20.19
N LEU A 457 21.96 16.85 20.65
CA LEU A 457 22.34 16.98 22.05
C LEU A 457 22.71 18.43 22.34
N ASP A 458 21.90 19.12 23.14
CA ASP A 458 22.21 20.45 23.66
C ASP A 458 22.78 20.33 25.08
N VAL A 459 23.73 21.21 25.42
CA VAL A 459 24.31 21.29 26.77
C VAL A 459 24.22 22.71 27.30
N VAL A 460 23.81 22.83 28.55
CA VAL A 460 23.83 24.07 29.31
C VAL A 460 24.73 23.89 30.52
N ILE A 461 25.73 24.75 30.65
CA ILE A 461 26.69 24.76 31.76
C ILE A 461 26.48 26.05 32.55
N GLY A 462 25.97 25.92 33.75
CA GLY A 462 25.91 26.97 34.76
C GLY A 462 27.28 27.26 35.34
N VAL A 463 27.79 28.47 35.09
CA VAL A 463 29.08 28.96 35.59
C VAL A 463 28.88 29.75 36.90
N PRO A 464 29.60 29.42 37.98
CA PRO A 464 29.56 30.15 39.24
C PRO A 464 30.14 31.57 39.14
N ASN A 465 29.63 32.49 39.95
CA ASN A 465 30.14 33.87 40.00
C ASN A 465 31.61 33.90 40.47
N GLY A 466 32.49 34.51 39.66
CA GLY A 466 33.89 34.74 40.00
C GLY A 466 34.86 33.61 39.63
N THR A 467 34.41 32.54 38.95
CA THR A 467 35.30 31.53 38.36
C THR A 467 35.64 31.88 36.91
N THR A 468 36.74 31.31 36.39
CA THR A 468 37.06 31.48 34.97
C THR A 468 36.04 30.67 34.16
N PRO A 469 35.31 31.29 33.21
CA PRO A 469 34.33 30.56 32.42
C PRO A 469 35.04 29.47 31.59
N PRO A 470 34.45 28.26 31.48
CA PRO A 470 34.96 27.22 30.60
C PRO A 470 35.06 27.73 29.17
N ASP A 471 36.12 27.36 28.45
CA ASP A 471 36.27 27.72 27.04
C ASP A 471 35.18 27.01 26.19
N PRO A 472 34.26 27.74 25.54
CA PRO A 472 33.22 27.15 24.71
C PRO A 472 33.77 26.32 23.54
N GLU A 473 34.92 26.70 22.99
CA GLU A 473 35.53 25.98 21.87
C GLU A 473 36.07 24.63 22.34
N ALA A 474 36.75 24.61 23.50
CA ALA A 474 37.21 23.37 24.12
C ALA A 474 36.05 22.44 24.50
N GLN A 475 34.93 22.95 25.02
CA GLN A 475 33.73 22.13 25.29
C GLN A 475 33.18 21.50 24.01
N THR A 476 33.06 22.33 22.96
CA THR A 476 32.53 21.90 21.67
C THR A 476 33.40 20.81 21.07
N GLN A 477 34.74 20.97 21.09
CA GLN A 477 35.68 19.98 20.60
C GLN A 477 35.60 18.66 21.39
N ALA A 478 35.57 18.73 22.72
CA ALA A 478 35.53 17.53 23.57
C ALA A 478 34.24 16.73 23.40
N LEU A 479 33.08 17.41 23.41
CA LEU A 479 31.78 16.77 23.18
C LEU A 479 31.65 16.21 21.77
N THR A 480 32.14 16.93 20.75
CA THR A 480 32.12 16.43 19.36
C THR A 480 32.95 15.17 19.21
N ALA A 481 34.13 15.12 19.84
CA ALA A 481 34.99 13.93 19.84
C ALA A 481 34.32 12.73 20.55
N ALA A 482 33.68 12.98 21.71
CA ALA A 482 32.94 11.96 22.43
C ALA A 482 31.76 11.41 21.62
N LEU A 483 30.93 12.29 21.05
CA LEU A 483 29.81 11.90 20.20
C LEU A 483 30.28 11.12 18.96
N THR A 484 31.44 11.47 18.39
CA THR A 484 32.02 10.73 17.26
C THR A 484 32.36 9.28 17.66
N ALA A 485 32.99 9.09 18.82
CA ALA A 485 33.32 7.76 19.33
C ALA A 485 32.07 6.94 19.66
N LEU A 486 31.09 7.56 20.32
CA LEU A 486 29.80 6.95 20.63
C LEU A 486 29.07 6.54 19.34
N ASN A 487 28.97 7.44 18.36
CA ASN A 487 28.29 7.17 17.08
C ASN A 487 28.94 6.01 16.33
N ALA A 488 30.27 5.91 16.36
CA ALA A 488 31.00 4.80 15.76
C ALA A 488 30.69 3.46 16.45
N ALA A 489 30.51 3.46 17.77
CA ALA A 489 30.08 2.27 18.52
C ALA A 489 28.62 1.87 18.21
N ASN A 490 27.75 2.86 17.98
CA ASN A 490 26.33 2.63 17.69
C ASN A 490 26.01 2.26 16.22
N ALA A 491 27.01 2.28 15.33
CA ALA A 491 26.86 1.94 13.92
C ALA A 491 26.81 0.41 13.65
N THR A 492 26.10 -0.36 14.49
CA THR A 492 25.99 -1.83 14.40
C THR A 492 24.55 -2.31 14.66
N GLU A 493 24.18 -3.49 14.14
CA GLU A 493 22.79 -4.03 14.22
C GLU A 493 22.37 -4.51 15.61
N GLN A 494 23.33 -4.86 16.46
CA GLN A 494 23.12 -5.30 17.85
C GLN A 494 24.09 -4.54 18.76
N PRO A 495 23.81 -3.26 19.04
CA PRO A 495 24.62 -2.53 19.99
C PRO A 495 24.38 -3.11 21.40
N PRO A 496 25.42 -3.22 22.24
CA PRO A 496 25.25 -3.67 23.61
C PRO A 496 24.51 -2.59 24.39
N ALA A 497 23.21 -2.80 24.66
CA ALA A 497 22.35 -1.98 25.53
C ALA A 497 22.89 -0.56 25.79
N SER A 498 23.05 0.23 24.72
CA SER A 498 23.90 1.41 24.75
C SER A 498 23.05 2.61 25.14
N SER A 499 22.62 2.67 26.39
CA SER A 499 22.08 3.90 26.93
C SER A 499 23.22 4.92 27.09
N VAL A 500 23.06 6.13 26.60
CA VAL A 500 24.01 7.22 26.86
C VAL A 500 23.64 7.85 28.21
N GLY A 501 24.49 7.64 29.22
CA GLY A 501 24.26 8.12 30.59
C GLY A 501 24.70 9.57 30.81
N PHE A 502 24.08 10.27 31.77
CA PHE A 502 24.49 11.60 32.19
C PHE A 502 25.98 11.66 32.58
N LEU A 503 26.45 10.70 33.40
CA LEU A 503 27.84 10.66 33.84
C LEU A 503 28.82 10.44 32.69
N GLU A 504 28.43 9.65 31.68
CA GLU A 504 29.26 9.40 30.51
C GLU A 504 29.51 10.69 29.72
N LEU A 505 28.46 11.49 29.49
CA LEU A 505 28.59 12.80 28.85
C LEU A 505 29.29 13.82 29.74
N LEU A 506 29.00 13.85 31.04
CA LEU A 506 29.59 14.79 31.99
C LEU A 506 31.12 14.69 32.02
N ARG A 507 31.66 13.47 32.05
CA ARG A 507 33.09 13.19 32.15
C ARG A 507 33.89 13.60 30.90
N THR A 508 33.21 14.00 29.83
CA THR A 508 33.83 14.50 28.59
C THR A 508 34.05 16.01 28.62
N LEU A 509 33.40 16.74 29.52
CA LEU A 509 33.52 18.18 29.63
C LEU A 509 34.90 18.60 30.18
N VAL A 510 35.32 19.82 29.87
CA VAL A 510 36.59 20.40 30.32
C VAL A 510 36.32 21.57 31.27
N LEU A 511 36.18 21.31 32.56
CA LEU A 511 35.89 22.36 33.54
C LEU A 511 37.20 22.90 34.15
N PRO A 512 37.49 24.22 34.10
CA PRO A 512 38.80 24.77 34.47
C PRO A 512 39.28 24.46 35.88
N ASP A 513 38.34 24.39 36.84
CA ASP A 513 38.63 24.18 38.26
C ASP A 513 38.64 22.70 38.67
N ILE A 514 38.39 21.78 37.74
CA ILE A 514 38.28 20.35 37.99
C ILE A 514 39.36 19.60 37.23
N VAL A 515 40.36 19.10 37.97
CA VAL A 515 41.57 18.50 37.40
C VAL A 515 41.33 17.08 36.88
N ASP A 516 40.44 16.32 37.52
CA ASP A 516 40.12 14.94 37.14
C ASP A 516 38.63 14.78 36.85
N MET A 517 38.29 14.77 35.56
CA MET A 517 36.93 14.54 35.08
C MET A 517 36.59 13.06 34.95
N SER A 518 37.53 12.12 35.11
CA SER A 518 37.29 10.68 34.85
C SER A 518 36.36 10.02 35.87
N ALA A 519 36.32 10.55 37.09
CA ALA A 519 35.46 10.10 38.18
C ALA A 519 34.35 11.12 38.54
N ALA A 520 34.14 12.13 37.69
CA ALA A 520 33.18 13.21 37.98
C ALA A 520 31.72 12.71 38.05
N ASP A 521 30.97 13.36 38.94
CA ASP A 521 29.55 13.26 39.23
C ASP A 521 28.95 14.64 39.61
N GLU A 522 27.65 14.74 39.85
CA GLU A 522 26.95 15.99 40.20
C GLU A 522 27.50 16.72 41.43
N THR A 523 28.11 15.99 42.37
CA THR A 523 28.60 16.55 43.62
C THR A 523 30.02 17.09 43.47
N THR A 524 30.84 16.37 42.70
CA THR A 524 32.24 16.74 42.43
C THR A 524 32.36 17.95 41.50
N ILE A 525 31.34 18.21 40.66
CA ILE A 525 31.33 19.37 39.76
C ILE A 525 30.85 20.67 40.40
N GLN A 526 30.39 20.64 41.65
CA GLN A 526 29.98 21.86 42.38
C GLN A 526 31.14 22.87 42.39
N PRO A 527 30.89 24.17 42.07
CA PRO A 527 29.58 24.81 42.00
C PRO A 527 28.96 24.85 40.59
N TYR A 528 29.56 24.19 39.59
CA TYR A 528 28.99 24.12 38.24
C TYR A 528 27.71 23.29 38.22
N ARG A 529 26.76 23.66 37.34
CA ARG A 529 25.56 22.87 37.05
C ARG A 529 25.53 22.51 35.58
N VAL A 530 25.35 21.24 35.24
CA VAL A 530 25.32 20.79 33.85
C VAL A 530 23.97 20.16 33.55
N ARG A 531 23.39 20.52 32.41
CA ARG A 531 22.15 19.94 31.89
C ARG A 531 22.36 19.55 30.44
N PHE A 532 22.12 18.28 30.13
CA PHE A 532 22.06 17.79 28.76
C PHE A 532 20.60 17.64 28.33
N THR A 533 20.30 18.05 27.10
CA THR A 533 18.97 17.88 26.50
C THR A 533 19.13 17.14 25.17
N VAL A 534 18.61 15.92 25.11
CA VAL A 534 18.56 15.12 23.89
C VAL A 534 17.21 15.39 23.22
N ALA A 535 17.21 15.95 22.02
CA ALA A 535 16.01 16.22 21.26
C ALA A 535 15.95 15.32 20.02
N GLN A 536 15.00 14.39 20.04
CA GLN A 536 14.74 13.50 18.92
C GLN A 536 14.00 14.23 17.81
N VAL A 537 14.11 13.69 16.60
CA VAL A 537 13.39 14.15 15.41
C VAL A 537 11.87 14.06 15.58
N SER A 538 11.39 13.09 16.37
CA SER A 538 9.98 12.91 16.74
C SER A 538 9.40 14.08 17.55
N GLY A 539 10.25 15.00 18.03
CA GLY A 539 9.87 16.08 18.94
C GLY A 539 9.92 15.68 20.41
N VAL A 540 10.24 14.43 20.73
CA VAL A 540 10.45 13.97 22.11
C VAL A 540 11.79 14.49 22.61
N THR A 541 11.76 15.15 23.77
CA THR A 541 12.97 15.64 24.43
C THR A 541 13.21 14.87 25.73
N ARG A 542 14.47 14.51 25.98
CA ARG A 542 14.91 13.88 27.23
C ARG A 542 15.98 14.75 27.87
N VAL A 543 15.74 15.15 29.11
CA VAL A 543 16.66 15.97 29.90
C VAL A 543 17.45 15.05 30.82
N LEU A 544 18.77 15.18 30.84
CA LEU A 544 19.67 14.45 31.73
C LEU A 544 20.33 15.47 32.67
N VAL A 545 20.07 15.34 33.97
CA VAL A 545 20.58 16.25 35.03
C VAL A 545 21.23 15.47 36.17
N ALA A 546 20.85 14.21 36.35
CA ALA A 546 21.35 13.34 37.39
C ALA A 546 21.99 12.07 36.81
N GLY A 547 22.85 11.41 37.57
CA GLY A 547 23.68 10.29 37.14
C GLY A 547 22.90 9.01 36.89
N ALA A 548 21.68 8.91 37.40
CA ALA A 548 20.74 7.85 37.07
C ALA A 548 20.03 8.10 35.72
N ASP A 549 20.09 9.32 35.18
CA ASP A 549 19.47 9.65 33.91
C ASP A 549 20.30 9.07 32.77
N ALA A 550 19.64 8.36 31.88
CA ALA A 550 20.24 7.84 30.66
C ALA A 550 19.25 8.00 29.50
N TYR A 551 19.76 8.13 28.29
CA TYR A 551 18.99 8.11 27.05
C TYR A 551 19.13 6.76 26.37
N GLU A 552 18.01 6.06 26.15
CA GLU A 552 18.01 4.80 25.39
C GLU A 552 18.28 5.08 23.93
N TRP A 553 19.30 4.43 23.40
CA TRP A 553 19.81 4.72 22.08
C TRP A 553 19.42 3.63 21.09
N THR A 554 18.78 4.02 19.99
CA THR A 554 18.37 3.06 18.97
C THR A 554 19.54 2.70 18.05
N PRO A 555 19.63 1.45 17.53
CA PRO A 555 20.70 1.05 16.63
C PRO A 555 20.80 1.98 15.41
N PHE A 556 22.03 2.37 15.04
CA PHE A 556 22.34 3.31 13.95
C PHE A 556 21.85 4.75 14.13
N GLU A 557 21.23 5.09 15.25
CA GLU A 557 20.91 6.48 15.57
C GLU A 557 22.19 7.28 15.79
N ARG A 558 22.26 8.45 15.15
CA ARG A 558 23.38 9.38 15.30
C ARG A 558 23.00 10.53 16.22
N LEU A 559 23.88 10.81 17.18
CA LEU A 559 23.82 12.02 18.00
C LEU A 559 24.74 13.09 17.42
N THR A 560 24.24 14.31 17.29
CA THR A 560 25.05 15.48 16.94
C THR A 560 24.99 16.52 18.06
N LEU A 561 26.08 17.26 18.25
CA LEU A 561 26.07 18.38 19.16
C LEU A 561 25.23 19.51 18.55
N GLY A 562 24.26 20.00 19.31
CA GLY A 562 23.49 21.19 18.98
C GLY A 562 24.16 22.43 19.59
N LEU A 563 23.53 22.98 20.62
CA LEU A 563 23.94 24.21 21.26
C LEU A 563 24.75 23.94 22.56
N VAL A 564 25.86 24.64 22.71
CA VAL A 564 26.63 24.73 23.96
C VAL A 564 26.39 26.12 24.56
N GLN A 565 25.65 26.20 25.67
CA GLN A 565 25.38 27.46 26.35
C GLN A 565 26.09 27.52 27.69
N LEU A 566 26.67 28.69 27.98
CA LEU A 566 27.15 29.04 29.30
C LEU A 566 26.16 30.03 29.92
N GLU A 567 25.63 29.70 31.10
CA GLU A 567 24.72 30.57 31.85
C GLU A 567 25.37 30.96 33.17
N GLU A 568 25.25 32.22 33.58
CA GLU A 568 25.66 32.64 34.92
C GLU A 568 24.67 32.11 35.95
N VAL A 569 25.15 31.34 36.93
CA VAL A 569 24.32 30.88 38.03
C VAL A 569 24.15 32.05 39.00
N THR A 570 22.99 32.71 38.92
CA THR A 570 22.53 33.62 39.98
C THR A 570 22.00 32.77 41.14
N GLU A 571 22.48 33.04 42.36
CA GLU A 571 22.09 32.32 43.59
C GLU A 571 20.58 32.26 43.82
#